data_AF-A0A421AX04-F1
#
_entry.id   AF-A0A421AX04-F1
#
_cell.length_a   1.000
_cell.length_b   1.000
_cell.length_c   1.000
_cell.angle_alpha   90.00
_cell.angle_beta   90.00
_cell.angle_gamma   90.00
#
_symmetry.space_group_name_H-M   'P 1'
#
loop_
_entity.id
_entity.type
_entity.pdbx_description
1 polymer ?
#
loop_
_entity_poly.entity_id
_entity_poly.type
_entity_poly.pdbx_seq_one_letter_code
_entity_poly.pdbx_strand_id
1 'polypeptide(L)'
;MTAVLELSLGYQHPAHRALRAYLREVATEVGVGLESVTVDLDTPVSAYLALDVRLPSHPGRDVALLWDERSGWALAVETYSGEDLIVLRYLGGTVDASPREVSRFVNALRVGRQVGFTDPPSLRVPTGLDGLVLAPALVVAA
;
A
#
# COMPACT_ATOMS: atom_id res chain seq x y z
N MET A 1 8.59 19.31 33.55
CA MET A 1 9.00 18.89 32.19
C MET A 1 7.72 18.81 31.39
N THR A 2 7.38 19.89 30.68
CA THR A 2 6.08 20.06 30.02
C THR A 2 6.17 19.41 28.66
N ALA A 3 5.49 18.28 28.47
CA ALA A 3 5.31 17.69 27.15
C ALA A 3 4.37 18.63 26.37
N VAL A 4 4.91 19.26 25.33
CA VAL A 4 4.10 19.93 24.31
C VAL A 4 3.47 18.81 23.50
N LEU A 5 2.22 18.49 23.78
CA LEU A 5 1.35 17.83 22.80
C LEU A 5 1.10 18.89 21.73
N GLU A 6 1.96 18.95 20.72
CA GLU A 6 1.63 19.59 19.45
C GLU A 6 0.50 18.76 18.83
N LEU A 7 -0.73 19.08 19.24
CA LEU A 7 -1.94 18.72 18.54
C LEU A 7 -1.88 19.44 17.19
N SER A 8 -1.30 18.79 16.19
CA SER A 8 -1.24 19.18 14.78
C SER A 8 -2.63 19.14 14.12
N LEU A 9 -3.59 19.86 14.71
CA LEU A 9 -4.85 20.21 14.08
C LEU A 9 -4.58 21.32 13.07
N GLY A 10 -4.45 20.97 11.79
CA GLY A 10 -4.99 21.84 10.75
C GLY A 10 -4.24 21.97 9.43
N TYR A 11 -2.97 21.57 9.32
CA TYR A 11 -2.33 21.49 8.00
C TYR A 11 -2.43 20.05 7.50
N GLN A 12 -3.57 19.69 6.89
CA GLN A 12 -3.61 18.46 6.11
C GLN A 12 -2.69 18.67 4.91
N HIS A 13 -1.44 18.22 5.04
CA HIS A 13 -0.45 18.29 3.98
C HIS A 13 -1.08 17.81 2.66
N PRO A 14 -0.96 18.54 1.53
CA PRO A 14 -1.62 18.16 0.28
C PRO A 14 -1.35 16.70 -0.14
N ALA A 15 -0.14 16.21 0.13
CA ALA A 15 0.24 14.82 -0.11
C ALA A 15 -0.58 13.82 0.73
N HIS A 16 -0.99 14.15 1.97
CA HIS A 16 -1.85 13.28 2.75
C HIS A 16 -3.23 13.13 2.10
N ARG A 17 -3.82 14.23 1.59
CA ARG A 17 -5.09 14.18 0.85
C ARG A 17 -4.95 13.37 -0.45
N ALA A 18 -3.87 13.58 -1.19
CA ALA A 18 -3.58 12.84 -2.42
C ALA A 18 -3.40 11.34 -2.14
N LEU A 19 -2.63 10.98 -1.11
CA LEU A 19 -2.44 9.59 -0.68
C LEU A 19 -3.77 8.94 -0.28
N ARG A 20 -4.60 9.61 0.51
CA ARG A 20 -5.93 9.06 0.87
C ARG A 20 -6.85 8.88 -0.32
N ALA A 21 -6.78 9.75 -1.32
CA ALA A 21 -7.55 9.59 -2.55
C ALA A 21 -7.05 8.38 -3.36
N TYR A 22 -5.74 8.29 -3.55
CA TYR A 22 -5.09 7.17 -4.23
C TYR A 22 -5.39 5.82 -3.56
N LEU A 23 -5.22 5.71 -2.23
CA LEU A 23 -5.50 4.49 -1.49
C LEU A 23 -6.99 4.09 -1.56
N ARG A 24 -7.91 5.06 -1.64
CA ARG A 24 -9.33 4.78 -1.85
C ARG A 24 -9.58 4.13 -3.20
N GLU A 25 -8.95 4.63 -4.25
CA GLU A 25 -9.09 4.08 -5.60
C GLU A 25 -8.48 2.69 -5.70
N VAL A 26 -7.30 2.47 -5.10
CA VAL A 26 -6.70 1.14 -5.00
C VAL A 26 -7.61 0.18 -4.23
N ALA A 27 -8.09 0.58 -3.04
CA ALA A 27 -9.02 -0.23 -2.23
C ALA A 27 -10.26 -0.64 -3.04
N THR A 28 -10.85 0.33 -3.75
CA THR A 28 -12.02 0.09 -4.62
C THR A 28 -11.71 -0.90 -5.73
N GLU A 29 -10.58 -0.74 -6.42
CA GLU A 29 -10.18 -1.57 -7.56
C GLU A 29 -9.78 -3.00 -7.15
N VAL A 30 -9.30 -3.20 -5.92
CA VAL A 30 -9.04 -4.54 -5.35
C VAL A 30 -10.26 -5.13 -4.61
N GLY A 31 -11.35 -4.37 -4.51
CA GLY A 31 -12.64 -4.84 -3.97
C GLY A 31 -12.78 -4.79 -2.45
N VAL A 32 -12.02 -3.93 -1.75
CA VAL A 32 -12.13 -3.74 -0.30
C VAL A 32 -12.56 -2.32 0.06
N GLY A 33 -13.15 -2.17 1.24
CA GLY A 33 -13.54 -0.87 1.78
C GLY A 33 -12.36 -0.10 2.38
N LEU A 34 -12.56 1.19 2.64
CA LEU A 34 -11.53 2.03 3.24
C LEU A 34 -11.30 1.73 4.72
N GLU A 35 -12.26 1.09 5.38
CA GLU A 35 -12.12 0.56 6.73
C GLU A 35 -11.02 -0.50 6.84
N SER A 36 -10.64 -1.13 5.71
CA SER A 36 -9.54 -2.08 5.61
C SER A 36 -8.18 -1.40 5.37
N VAL A 37 -8.12 -0.07 5.32
CA VAL A 37 -6.92 0.72 5.04
C VAL A 37 -6.44 1.44 6.29
N THR A 38 -5.17 1.23 6.64
CA THR A 38 -4.47 1.98 7.69
C THR A 38 -3.27 2.70 7.07
N VAL A 39 -3.00 3.93 7.51
CA VAL A 39 -1.90 4.77 7.00
C VAL A 39 -1.04 5.20 8.17
N ASP A 40 0.27 5.04 8.01
CA ASP A 40 1.30 5.60 8.88
C ASP A 40 1.98 6.76 8.15
N LEU A 41 2.03 7.93 8.79
CA LEU A 41 2.57 9.17 8.24
C LEU A 41 4.00 9.46 8.70
N ASP A 42 4.60 8.59 9.52
CA ASP A 42 6.03 8.64 9.81
C ASP A 42 6.85 8.42 8.53
N THR A 43 8.15 8.74 8.57
CA THR A 43 9.03 8.55 7.40
C THR A 43 9.77 7.22 7.53
N PRO A 44 9.62 6.26 6.60
CA PRO A 44 8.87 6.35 5.34
C PRO A 44 7.35 6.27 5.52
N VAL A 45 6.61 7.09 4.76
CA VAL A 45 5.14 7.03 4.75
C VAL A 45 4.72 5.66 4.24
N SER A 46 3.79 5.01 4.94
CA SER A 46 3.35 3.66 4.59
C SER A 46 1.85 3.46 4.76
N ALA A 47 1.33 2.43 4.11
CA ALA A 47 -0.05 2.01 4.23
C ALA A 47 -0.17 0.49 4.22
N TYR A 48 -1.16 0.02 4.95
CA TYR A 48 -1.58 -1.38 5.03
C TYR A 48 -3.02 -1.49 4.55
N LEU A 49 -3.28 -2.45 3.67
CA LEU A 49 -4.60 -2.79 3.15
C LEU A 49 -4.88 -4.28 3.35
N ALA A 50 -5.81 -4.62 4.24
CA ALA A 50 -6.29 -6.00 4.36
C ALA A 50 -7.08 -6.39 3.10
N LEU A 51 -6.82 -7.59 2.56
CA LEU A 51 -7.51 -8.15 1.40
C LEU A 51 -8.35 -9.36 1.76
N ASP A 52 -9.56 -9.45 1.20
CA ASP A 52 -10.38 -10.65 1.25
C ASP A 52 -10.08 -11.59 0.07
N VAL A 53 -8.83 -12.08 0.02
CA VAL A 53 -8.39 -13.06 -0.99
C VAL A 53 -7.67 -14.23 -0.34
N ARG A 54 -7.66 -15.38 -1.03
CA ARG A 54 -6.92 -16.57 -0.60
C ARG A 54 -5.83 -16.88 -1.60
N LEU A 55 -4.62 -17.13 -1.10
CA LEU A 55 -3.48 -17.55 -1.91
C LEU A 55 -3.33 -19.07 -1.86
N PRO A 56 -3.24 -19.77 -3.01
CA PRO A 56 -3.00 -21.20 -3.04
C PRO A 56 -1.71 -21.63 -2.35
N SER A 57 -0.68 -20.77 -2.35
CA SER A 57 0.62 -21.04 -1.73
C SER A 57 0.62 -20.91 -0.20
N HIS A 58 -0.39 -20.24 0.37
CA HIS A 58 -0.48 -19.96 1.82
C HIS A 58 -1.93 -20.13 2.29
N PRO A 59 -2.45 -21.38 2.30
CA PRO A 59 -3.84 -21.64 2.66
C PRO A 59 -4.13 -21.22 4.10
N GLY A 60 -5.28 -20.58 4.32
CA GLY A 60 -5.73 -20.13 5.64
C GLY A 60 -4.99 -18.91 6.20
N ARG A 61 -4.14 -18.25 5.40
CA ARG A 61 -3.53 -16.96 5.76
C ARG A 61 -4.36 -15.80 5.26
N ASP A 62 -4.43 -14.77 6.08
CA ASP A 62 -4.92 -13.47 5.65
C ASP A 62 -3.83 -12.76 4.85
N VAL A 63 -4.28 -11.99 3.88
CA VAL A 63 -3.45 -11.39 2.84
C VAL A 63 -3.59 -9.89 2.96
N ALA A 64 -2.49 -9.18 2.83
CA ALA A 64 -2.48 -7.74 2.82
C ALA A 64 -1.67 -7.19 1.65
N LEU A 65 -2.05 -6.01 1.20
CA LEU A 65 -1.17 -5.15 0.44
C LEU A 65 -0.47 -4.19 1.39
N LEU A 66 0.84 -4.07 1.21
CA LEU A 66 1.66 -3.05 1.85
C LEU A 66 2.06 -2.05 0.79
N TRP A 67 2.05 -0.78 1.17
CA TRP A 67 2.59 0.30 0.37
C TRP A 67 3.56 1.08 1.23
N ASP A 68 4.72 1.42 0.68
CA ASP A 68 5.60 2.41 1.28
C ASP A 68 6.19 3.33 0.21
N GLU A 69 6.52 4.55 0.61
CA GLU A 69 6.97 5.57 -0.32
C GLU A 69 8.35 5.31 -0.96
N ARG A 70 9.06 4.24 -0.56
CA ARG A 70 10.34 3.81 -1.14
C ARG A 70 10.17 2.65 -2.11
N SER A 71 9.41 1.64 -1.73
CA SER A 71 9.32 0.35 -2.44
C SER A 71 8.04 0.22 -3.25
N GLY A 72 7.06 1.10 -3.05
CA GLY A 72 5.75 1.02 -3.65
C GLY A 72 4.96 -0.15 -3.08
N TRP A 73 4.24 -0.88 -3.94
CA TRP A 73 3.36 -1.97 -3.51
C TRP A 73 4.07 -3.30 -3.31
N ALA A 74 3.68 -3.99 -2.25
CA ALA A 74 4.02 -5.37 -1.97
C ALA A 74 2.77 -6.15 -1.53
N LEU A 75 2.75 -7.45 -1.82
CA LEU A 75 1.76 -8.37 -1.26
C LEU A 75 2.42 -9.16 -0.14
N ALA A 76 1.75 -9.21 1.01
CA ALA A 76 2.19 -9.90 2.20
C ALA A 76 1.10 -10.85 2.73
N VAL A 77 1.52 -11.80 3.55
CA VAL A 77 0.63 -12.67 4.33
C VAL A 77 0.85 -12.43 5.81
N GLU A 78 -0.23 -12.46 6.58
CA GLU A 78 -0.15 -12.41 8.03
C GLU A 78 0.34 -13.75 8.59
N THR A 79 1.19 -13.68 9.61
CA THR A 79 1.57 -14.86 10.38
C THR A 79 0.53 -15.16 11.48
N TYR A 80 0.70 -16.27 12.20
CA TYR A 80 -0.25 -16.63 13.26
C TYR A 80 -0.21 -15.67 14.47
N SER A 81 0.80 -14.80 14.60
CA SER A 81 0.92 -13.86 15.71
C SER A 81 0.03 -12.64 15.56
N GLY A 82 -0.57 -12.40 14.38
CA GLY A 82 -1.39 -11.22 14.08
C GLY A 82 -0.60 -9.90 13.97
N GLU A 83 0.66 -9.87 14.40
CA GLU A 83 1.51 -8.67 14.38
C GLU A 83 2.59 -8.71 13.28
N ASP A 84 2.99 -9.90 12.82
CA ASP A 84 4.04 -10.03 11.81
C ASP A 84 3.47 -10.31 10.42
N LEU A 85 3.94 -9.55 9.44
CA LEU A 85 3.66 -9.72 8.02
C LEU A 85 4.90 -10.26 7.30
N ILE A 86 4.70 -11.26 6.44
CA ILE A 86 5.75 -11.76 5.55
C ILE A 86 5.46 -11.26 4.14
N VAL A 87 6.32 -10.38 3.64
CA VAL A 87 6.26 -9.92 2.25
C VAL A 87 6.61 -11.08 1.32
N LEU A 88 5.71 -11.35 0.37
CA LEU A 88 5.91 -12.39 -0.63
C LEU A 88 6.50 -11.81 -1.90
N ARG A 89 5.94 -10.72 -2.42
CA ARG A 89 6.34 -10.12 -3.70
C ARG A 89 6.13 -8.61 -3.71
N TYR A 90 7.02 -7.90 -4.37
CA TYR A 90 6.91 -6.48 -4.68
C TYR A 90 6.44 -6.30 -6.13
N LEU A 91 5.57 -5.33 -6.38
CA LEU A 91 5.10 -4.99 -7.74
C LEU A 91 6.23 -4.38 -8.58
N GLY A 92 7.03 -3.48 -7.98
CA GLY A 92 8.01 -2.66 -8.68
C GLY A 92 7.37 -1.55 -9.52
N GLY A 93 8.10 -1.02 -10.51
CA GLY A 93 7.61 0.07 -11.34
C GLY A 93 7.74 1.43 -10.64
N THR A 94 6.62 2.09 -10.37
CA THR A 94 6.57 3.37 -9.64
C THR A 94 5.86 3.20 -8.30
N VAL A 95 6.14 4.11 -7.36
CA VAL A 95 5.46 4.11 -6.05
C VAL A 95 3.95 4.39 -6.19
N ASP A 96 3.54 5.05 -7.27
CA ASP A 96 2.16 5.43 -7.58
C ASP A 96 1.55 4.58 -8.70
N ALA A 97 1.95 3.30 -8.80
CA ALA A 97 1.39 2.35 -9.76
C ALA A 97 -0.14 2.44 -9.83
N SER A 98 -0.73 2.37 -11.03
CA SER A 98 -2.16 2.61 -11.16
C SER A 98 -2.98 1.56 -10.36
N PRO A 99 -4.18 1.91 -9.85
CA PRO A 99 -5.04 0.95 -9.16
C PRO A 99 -5.25 -0.36 -9.94
N ARG A 100 -5.40 -0.26 -11.27
CA ARG A 100 -5.55 -1.42 -12.16
C ARG A 100 -4.31 -2.30 -12.20
N GLU A 101 -3.11 -1.73 -12.16
CA GLU A 101 -1.86 -2.49 -12.08
C GLU A 101 -1.76 -3.25 -10.75
N VAL A 102 -2.12 -2.59 -9.64
CA VAL A 102 -2.17 -3.22 -8.32
C VAL A 102 -3.16 -4.39 -8.29
N SER A 103 -4.38 -4.20 -8.80
CA SER A 103 -5.39 -5.26 -8.87
C SER A 103 -4.99 -6.41 -9.79
N ARG A 104 -4.36 -6.14 -10.94
CA ARG A 104 -3.80 -7.19 -11.81
C ARG A 104 -2.71 -7.99 -11.12
N PHE A 105 -1.86 -7.32 -10.35
CA PHE A 105 -0.81 -7.96 -9.56
C PHE A 105 -1.39 -8.89 -8.48
N VAL A 106 -2.35 -8.41 -7.68
CA VAL A 106 -3.07 -9.23 -6.69
C VAL A 106 -3.72 -10.44 -7.36
N ASN A 107 -4.45 -10.22 -8.45
CA ASN A 107 -5.14 -11.30 -9.17
C ASN A 107 -4.17 -12.33 -9.75
N ALA A 108 -3.02 -11.91 -10.28
CA ALA A 108 -1.99 -12.82 -10.79
C ALA A 108 -1.45 -13.73 -9.67
N LEU A 109 -1.14 -13.17 -8.50
CA LEU A 109 -0.66 -13.93 -7.34
C LEU A 109 -1.75 -14.86 -6.78
N ARG A 110 -3.01 -14.40 -6.75
CA ARG A 110 -4.17 -15.20 -6.34
C ARG A 110 -4.33 -16.45 -7.19
N VAL A 111 -4.06 -16.38 -8.50
CA VAL A 111 -4.10 -17.56 -9.40
C VAL A 111 -2.77 -18.31 -9.47
N GLY A 112 -1.82 -18.00 -8.57
CA GLY A 112 -0.55 -18.71 -8.42
C GLY A 112 0.56 -18.33 -9.40
N ARG A 113 0.40 -17.26 -10.20
CA ARG A 113 1.46 -16.79 -11.10
C ARG A 113 2.62 -16.22 -10.30
N GLN A 114 3.84 -16.42 -10.81
CA GLN A 114 5.04 -15.81 -10.26
C GLN A 114 5.28 -14.48 -10.97
N VAL A 115 4.84 -13.38 -10.35
CA VAL A 115 5.02 -12.01 -10.85
C VAL A 115 5.67 -11.13 -9.78
N GLY A 116 6.27 -10.02 -10.20
CA GLY A 116 6.95 -9.09 -9.31
C GLY A 116 8.34 -9.55 -8.87
N PHE A 117 8.85 -8.91 -7.83
CA PHE A 117 10.20 -9.10 -7.29
C PHE A 117 10.16 -9.71 -5.88
N THR A 118 11.20 -10.42 -5.49
CA THR A 118 11.36 -10.95 -4.12
C THR A 118 12.05 -9.96 -3.20
N ASP A 119 12.96 -9.16 -3.74
CA ASP A 119 13.68 -8.14 -3.00
C ASP A 119 12.98 -6.77 -3.12
N PRO A 120 13.01 -5.94 -2.06
CA PRO A 120 12.41 -4.62 -2.08
C PRO A 120 13.10 -3.73 -3.11
N PRO A 121 12.37 -3.23 -4.14
CA PRO A 121 12.93 -2.27 -5.06
C PRO A 121 13.14 -0.93 -4.35
N SER A 122 14.18 -0.18 -4.72
CA SER A 122 14.40 1.18 -4.22
C SER A 122 13.95 2.18 -5.28
N LEU A 123 12.64 2.42 -5.34
CA LEU A 123 11.98 3.27 -6.35
C LEU A 123 12.14 4.76 -6.06
N ARG A 124 12.18 5.11 -4.78
CA ARG A 124 12.30 6.49 -4.29
C ARG A 124 13.04 6.55 -2.95
N VAL A 125 13.71 7.67 -2.68
CA VAL A 125 14.27 7.99 -1.36
C VAL A 125 13.14 8.55 -0.48
N PRO A 126 12.88 7.99 0.72
CA PRO A 126 11.90 8.52 1.66
C PRO A 126 12.21 9.96 2.04
N THR A 127 11.21 10.82 1.94
CA THR A 127 11.29 12.22 2.39
C THR A 127 10.03 12.63 3.15
N GLY A 128 9.21 11.67 3.56
CA GLY A 128 7.93 11.94 4.19
C GLY A 128 6.94 12.60 3.22
N LEU A 129 5.88 13.14 3.79
CA LEU A 129 4.82 13.83 3.05
C LEU A 129 5.35 15.01 2.21
N ASP A 130 6.41 15.70 2.66
CA ASP A 130 6.94 16.91 2.02
C ASP A 130 7.41 16.68 0.57
N GLY A 131 7.95 15.49 0.27
CA GLY A 131 8.37 15.14 -1.09
C GLY A 131 7.48 14.11 -1.77
N LEU A 132 6.39 13.67 -1.12
CA LEU A 132 5.50 12.65 -1.67
C LEU A 132 4.60 13.29 -2.72
N VAL A 133 4.87 12.96 -3.98
CA VAL A 133 4.04 13.33 -5.13
C VAL A 133 3.51 12.04 -5.75
N LEU A 134 2.19 11.91 -5.77
CA LEU A 134 1.49 10.82 -6.44
C LEU A 134 0.83 11.37 -7.69
N ALA A 135 0.99 10.69 -8.82
CA ALA A 135 0.25 11.05 -10.02
C ALA A 135 -1.27 10.95 -9.75
N PRO A 136 -2.09 11.90 -10.26
CA PRO A 136 -3.52 11.70 -10.28
C PRO A 136 -3.81 10.45 -11.10
N ALA A 137 -4.71 9.58 -10.61
CA ALA A 137 -5.09 8.42 -11.39
C ALA A 137 -5.68 8.89 -12.73
N LEU A 138 -5.05 8.46 -13.81
CA LEU A 138 -5.61 8.65 -15.14
C LEU A 138 -6.91 7.85 -15.19
N VAL A 139 -8.04 8.55 -15.21
CA VAL A 139 -9.34 7.96 -15.53
C VAL A 139 -9.29 7.56 -16.99
N VAL A 140 -8.79 6.36 -17.28
CA VAL A 140 -8.89 5.78 -18.61
C VAL A 140 -10.33 5.29 -18.74
N ALA A 141 -11.18 6.16 -19.30
CA ALA A 141 -12.52 5.81 -19.74
C ALA A 141 -12.42 4.56 -20.63
N ALA A 142 -13.12 3.51 -20.22
CA ALA A 142 -13.23 2.26 -20.97
C ALA A 142 -14.22 2.42 -22.14
#